data_AF-A0A960LH69-F1
#
_entry.id   AF-A0A960LH69-F1
#
_cell.length_a   1.000
_cell.length_b   1.000
_cell.length_c   1.000
_cell.angle_alpha   90.00
_cell.angle_beta   90.00
_cell.angle_gamma   90.00
#
_symmetry.space_group_name_H-M   'P 1'
#
loop_
_entity.id
_entity.type
_entity.pdbx_description
1 polymer ?
#
loop_
_entity_poly.entity_id
_entity_poly.type
_entity_poly.pdbx_seq_one_letter_code
_entity_poly.pdbx_strand_id
1 'polypeptide(L)' 'MSSHCAYSFTDLYEAAFGAKPTRAALDELYSLTQDERNIVVRDWVVRAEWETFDVQGTDGVIYASFGPKGSEPCGG' A
#
# COMPACT_ATOMS: atom_id res chain seq x y z
N MET A 1 14.59 3.85 -18.24
CA MET A 1 14.07 4.54 -17.06
C MET A 1 13.06 3.59 -16.44
N SER A 2 13.47 2.92 -15.37
CA SER A 2 12.72 1.80 -14.79
C SER A 2 11.39 2.30 -14.28
N SER A 3 10.30 1.75 -14.79
CA SER A 3 8.96 1.89 -14.25
C SER A 3 9.02 1.31 -12.83
N HIS A 4 9.21 2.14 -11.80
CA HIS A 4 9.10 1.71 -10.41
C HIS A 4 7.61 1.53 -10.11
N CYS A 5 7.11 0.39 -10.62
CA CYS A 5 5.73 0.00 -10.76
C CYS A 5 5.01 -0.09 -9.40
N ALA A 6 3.71 0.16 -9.46
CA ALA A 6 2.76 0.00 -8.37
C ALA A 6 3.00 -1.30 -7.59
N TYR A 7 3.45 -1.16 -6.35
CA TYR A 7 3.54 -2.29 -5.42
C TYR A 7 2.13 -2.71 -5.01
N SER A 8 1.88 -4.01 -4.98
CA SER A 8 0.59 -4.55 -4.55
C SER A 8 0.52 -4.67 -3.03
N PHE A 9 -0.70 -4.86 -2.49
CA PHE A 9 -0.87 -5.17 -1.07
C PHE A 9 -0.18 -6.48 -0.68
N THR A 10 -0.02 -7.42 -1.62
CA THR A 10 0.73 -8.65 -1.40
C THR A 10 2.21 -8.35 -1.17
N ASP A 11 2.81 -7.49 -2.00
CA ASP A 11 4.23 -7.11 -1.88
C ASP A 11 4.47 -6.38 -0.55
N LEU A 12 3.57 -5.47 -0.19
CA LEU A 12 3.63 -4.75 1.08
C LEU A 12 3.49 -5.70 2.28
N TYR A 13 2.54 -6.63 2.24
CA TYR A 13 2.34 -7.58 3.33
C TYR A 13 3.55 -8.52 3.46
N GLU A 14 4.11 -9.00 2.34
CA GLU A 14 5.31 -9.83 2.34
C GLU A 14 6.51 -9.07 2.92
N ALA A 15 6.68 -7.79 2.59
CA ALA A 15 7.71 -6.95 3.18
C ALA A 15 7.51 -6.68 4.68
N ALA A 16 6.25 -6.50 5.12
CA ALA A 16 5.92 -6.21 6.52
C ALA A 16 5.98 -7.43 7.46
N PHE A 17 5.66 -8.62 6.95
CA PHE A 17 5.47 -9.83 7.77
C PHE A 17 6.40 -10.98 7.39
N GLY A 18 7.18 -10.86 6.31
CA GLY A 18 8.09 -11.90 5.83
C GLY A 18 7.39 -13.14 5.27
N ALA A 19 6.09 -13.04 4.95
CA ALA A 19 5.27 -14.13 4.43
C ALA A 19 4.16 -13.59 3.53
N LYS A 20 3.67 -14.42 2.60
CA LYS A 20 2.56 -14.04 1.73
C LYS A 20 1.24 -14.00 2.51
N PRO A 21 0.36 -13.02 2.27
CA PRO A 21 -0.95 -12.98 2.88
C PRO A 21 -1.79 -14.17 2.42
N THR A 22 -2.67 -14.65 3.29
CA THR A 22 -3.71 -15.61 2.89
C THR A 22 -4.77 -14.90 2.06
N ARG A 23 -5.53 -15.67 1.28
CA ARG A 23 -6.66 -15.11 0.52
C ARG A 23 -7.68 -14.41 1.44
N ALA A 24 -7.97 -15.01 2.60
CA ALA A 24 -8.88 -14.44 3.59
C ALA A 24 -8.41 -13.09 4.12
N ALA A 25 -7.10 -12.92 4.39
CA ALA A 25 -6.55 -11.64 4.85
C ALA A 25 -6.67 -10.52 3.80
N LEU A 26 -6.47 -10.86 2.51
CA LEU A 26 -6.70 -9.91 1.42
C LEU A 26 -8.18 -9.59 1.26
N ASP A 27 -9.06 -10.59 1.33
CA ASP A 27 -10.51 -10.37 1.22
C ASP A 27 -11.02 -9.48 2.36
N GLU A 28 -10.50 -9.65 3.58
CA GLU A 28 -10.79 -8.75 4.72
C GLU A 28 -10.34 -7.31 4.42
N LEU A 29 -9.09 -7.12 3.96
CA LEU A 29 -8.57 -5.80 3.58
C LEU A 29 -9.42 -5.13 2.48
N TYR A 30 -9.88 -5.90 1.49
CA TYR A 30 -10.71 -5.39 0.41
C TYR A 30 -12.16 -5.10 0.85
N SER A 31 -12.63 -5.72 1.93
CA SER A 31 -13.96 -5.45 2.51
C SER A 31 -14.03 -4.14 3.30
N LEU A 32 -12.87 -3.61 3.73
CA LEU A 32 -12.77 -2.34 4.45
C LEU A 32 -13.14 -1.13 3.58
N THR A 33 -13.61 -0.07 4.24
CA THR A 33 -13.70 1.25 3.62
C THR A 33 -12.31 1.78 3.25
N GLN A 34 -12.23 2.76 2.35
CA GLN A 34 -10.93 3.28 1.90
C GLN A 34 -10.13 3.91 3.07
N ASP A 35 -10.78 4.58 4.01
CA ASP A 35 -10.13 5.17 5.19
C ASP A 35 -9.57 4.10 6.13
N GLU A 36 -10.35 3.06 6.43
CA GLU A 36 -9.89 1.92 7.23
C GLU A 36 -8.75 1.19 6.54
N ARG A 37 -8.85 0.98 5.23
CA ARG A 37 -7.78 0.38 4.43
C ARG A 37 -6.51 1.23 4.47
N ASN A 38 -6.62 2.55 4.36
CA ASN A 38 -5.48 3.45 4.46
C ASN A 38 -4.77 3.34 5.82
N ILE A 39 -5.52 3.18 6.92
CA ILE A 39 -4.95 2.97 8.26
C ILE A 39 -4.14 1.66 8.29
N VAL A 40 -4.73 0.55 7.80
CA VAL A 40 -4.04 -0.75 7.77
C VAL A 40 -2.80 -0.70 6.88
N VAL A 41 -2.91 -0.11 5.69
CA VAL A 41 -1.79 0.04 4.74
C VAL A 41 -0.66 0.85 5.37
N ARG A 42 -0.95 1.95 6.05
CA ARG A 42 0.08 2.77 6.74
C ARG A 42 0.78 1.99 7.85
N ASP A 43 0.04 1.19 8.62
CA ASP A 43 0.64 0.31 9.64
C ASP A 43 1.59 -0.72 9.01
N TRP A 44 1.18 -1.36 7.91
CA TRP A 44 2.05 -2.30 7.19
C TRP A 44 3.28 -1.62 6.61
N VAL A 45 3.15 -0.40 6.11
CA VAL A 45 4.28 0.36 5.56
C VAL A 45 5.32 0.69 6.63
N VAL A 46 4.89 1.06 7.83
CA VAL A 46 5.80 1.26 8.97
C VAL A 46 6.56 -0.02 9.29
N ARG A 47 5.87 -1.17 9.30
CA ARG A 47 6.50 -2.48 9.56
C ARG A 47 7.46 -2.91 8.46
N ALA A 48 7.12 -2.65 7.21
CA ALA A 48 7.95 -2.95 6.04
C ALA A 48 9.15 -2.00 5.90
N GLU A 49 9.24 -0.96 6.75
CA GLU A 49 10.19 0.14 6.61
C GLU A 49 10.10 0.85 5.23
N TRP A 50 8.90 0.93 4.69
CA TRP A 50 8.58 1.57 3.41
C TRP A 50 8.11 3.02 3.64
N GLU A 51 7.77 3.71 2.56
CA GLU A 51 7.22 5.07 2.57
C GLU A 51 5.78 5.07 2.05
N THR A 52 4.94 5.95 2.61
CA THR A 52 3.57 6.20 2.14
C THR A 52 3.43 7.59 1.57
N PHE A 53 2.58 7.72 0.55
CA PHE A 53 2.23 8.98 -0.08
C PHE A 53 0.70 9.07 -0.21
N ASP A 54 0.14 10.23 0.11
CA ASP A 54 -1.28 10.47 -0.12
C ASP A 54 -1.52 10.89 -1.56
N VAL A 55 -2.33 10.11 -2.27
CA VAL A 55 -2.69 10.37 -3.66
C VAL A 55 -4.20 10.60 -3.72
N GLN A 56 -4.60 11.74 -4.25
CA GLN A 56 -6.01 12.01 -4.51
C GLN A 56 -6.45 11.32 -5.81
N GLY A 57 -7.45 10.44 -5.70
CA GLY A 57 -8.09 9.82 -6.86
C GLY A 57 -8.96 10.82 -7.62
N THR A 58 -9.35 10.43 -8.84
CA THR A 58 -10.26 11.22 -9.69
C THR A 58 -11.69 11.32 -9.12
N ASP A 59 -12.01 10.47 -8.16
CA ASP A 59 -13.22 10.45 -7.35
C ASP A 59 -13.16 11.39 -6.13
N GLY A 60 -12.01 12.06 -5.92
CA GLY A 60 -11.78 12.94 -4.77
C GLY A 60 -11.40 12.20 -3.48
N VAL A 61 -11.30 10.88 -3.51
CA VAL A 61 -10.92 10.06 -2.35
C VAL A 61 -9.39 10.04 -2.21
N ILE A 62 -8.89 10.03 -0.98
CA ILE A 62 -7.45 9.93 -0.70
C ILE A 62 -7.07 8.46 -0.57
N TYR A 63 -6.04 8.05 -1.32
CA TYR A 63 -5.49 6.71 -1.32
C TYR A 63 -4.07 6.74 -0.74
N ALA A 64 -3.79 5.86 0.21
CA ALA A 64 -2.43 5.63 0.71
C ALA A 64 -1.65 4.81 -0.33
N SER A 65 -0.88 5.50 -1.17
CA SER A 65 0.11 4.89 -2.05
C SER A 65 1.38 4.56 -1.25
N PHE A 66 2.16 3.57 -1.69
CA PHE A 66 3.33 3.11 -0.95
C PHE A 66 4.42 2.53 -1.84
N GLY A 67 5.64 2.51 -1.31
CA GLY A 67 6.79 1.83 -1.92
C GLY A 67 8.03 1.82 -1.01
N PRO A 68 9.07 1.05 -1.36
CA PRO A 68 10.34 1.04 -0.62
C PRO A 68 10.95 2.44 -0.49
N LYS A 69 11.72 2.68 0.57
CA LYS A 69 12.41 3.96 0.80
C LYS A 69 13.21 4.39 -0.43
N GLY A 70 13.05 5.66 -0.82
CA GLY A 70 13.68 6.23 -2.01
C GLY A 70 12.95 5.92 -3.33
N SER A 71 11.77 5.31 -3.25
CA SER A 71 10.86 5.24 -4.41
C SER A 71 10.21 6.60 -4.64
N GLU A 72 10.20 7.07 -5.88
CA GLU A 72 9.44 8.26 -6.24
C GLU A 72 7.93 7.93 -6.25
N PRO A 73 7.06 8.83 -5.75
CA PRO A 73 5.62 8.62 -5.86
C PRO A 73 5.25 8.52 -7.35
N CYS A 74 4.53 7.47 -7.71
CA CYS A 74 3.99 7.31 -9.05
C CYS A 74 2.88 8.34 -9.27
N GLY A 75 3.23 9.54 -9.74
CA GLY A 75 2.27 10.61 -10.05
C GLY A 75 2.96 11.92 -10.37
N GLY A 76 3.15 12.17 -11.67
CA GLY A 76 3.30 13.51 -12.25
C GLY A 76 2.09 13.81 -13.13
#